data_AF-A0A958JXU4-F1
#
_entry.id   AF-A0A958JXU4-F1
#
_cell.length_a   1.000
_cell.length_b   1.000
_cell.length_c   1.000
_cell.angle_alpha   90.00
_cell.angle_beta   90.00
_cell.angle_gamma   90.00
#
_symmetry.space_group_name_H-M   'P 1'
#
loop_
_entity.id
_entity.type
_entity.pdbx_description
1 polymer ?
#
loop_
_entity_poly.entity_id
_entity_poly.type
_entity_poly.pdbx_seq_one_letter_code
_entity_poly.pdbx_strand_id
1 'polypeptide(L)'
;EGKNLKDARVVVHHTSFSYLVDWLGLKQVGTLEPKPGIPPTTSHLESLLLLFKDAPPQFILRTPYDPEDASEWLAKKTGSPALLLPFTVGGNDQSGDLFGLFDSTLAILEKAVTQNG
;
A
#
# COMPACT_ATOMS: atom_id res chain seq x y z
N GLU A 1 2.20 -12.97 14.05
CA GLU A 1 1.96 -11.57 13.66
C GLU A 1 1.18 -11.52 12.34
N GLY A 2 0.46 -10.44 12.03
CA GLY A 2 -0.19 -10.23 10.73
C GLY A 2 -1.41 -11.13 10.42
N LYS A 3 -1.93 -11.90 11.38
CA LYS A 3 -3.02 -12.88 11.15
C LYS A 3 -4.28 -12.25 10.54
N ASN A 4 -4.53 -10.98 10.81
CA ASN A 4 -5.70 -10.23 10.33
C ASN A 4 -5.47 -9.56 8.97
N LEU A 5 -4.25 -9.62 8.42
CA LEU A 5 -3.90 -8.99 7.14
C LEU A 5 -4.16 -9.91 5.94
N LYS A 6 -4.26 -11.23 6.18
CA LYS A 6 -4.42 -12.20 5.11
C LYS A 6 -5.65 -11.88 4.25
N ASP A 7 -5.47 -12.01 2.95
CA ASP A 7 -6.47 -11.74 1.90
C ASP A 7 -6.86 -10.26 1.75
N ALA A 8 -6.26 -9.35 2.53
CA ALA A 8 -6.56 -7.93 2.38
C ALA A 8 -6.15 -7.40 1.01
N ARG A 9 -7.06 -6.68 0.33
CA ARG A 9 -6.85 -6.16 -1.03
C ARG A 9 -5.99 -4.90 -0.98
N VAL A 10 -4.89 -4.87 -1.73
CA VAL A 10 -3.93 -3.77 -1.70
C VAL A 10 -3.58 -3.26 -3.09
N VAL A 11 -3.39 -1.96 -3.22
CA VAL A 11 -2.70 -1.36 -4.37
C VAL A 11 -1.32 -0.94 -3.90
N VAL A 12 -0.29 -1.10 -4.72
CA VAL A 12 1.06 -0.64 -4.41
C VAL A 12 1.49 0.44 -5.40
N HIS A 13 2.30 1.42 -4.98
CA HIS A 13 2.82 2.43 -5.91
C HIS A 13 3.73 1.76 -6.95
N HIS A 14 4.81 1.15 -6.44
CA HIS A 14 5.74 0.29 -7.15
C HIS A 14 5.76 -1.11 -6.52
N THR A 15 6.32 -2.11 -7.20
CA THR A 15 6.46 -3.48 -6.70
C THR A 15 7.48 -3.65 -5.55
N SER A 16 7.84 -2.55 -4.88
CA SER A 16 8.79 -2.46 -3.77
C SER A 16 8.45 -3.39 -2.60
N PHE A 17 7.16 -3.71 -2.40
CA PHE A 17 6.67 -4.52 -1.29
C PHE A 17 6.28 -5.95 -1.69
N SER A 18 6.66 -6.45 -2.86
CA SER A 18 6.28 -7.79 -3.35
C SER A 18 6.50 -8.91 -2.30
N TYR A 19 7.70 -9.00 -1.72
CA TYR A 19 7.99 -10.00 -0.69
C TYR A 19 7.16 -9.83 0.58
N LEU A 20 6.90 -8.59 1.01
CA LEU A 20 6.06 -8.30 2.18
C LEU A 20 4.61 -8.70 1.93
N VAL A 21 4.09 -8.36 0.74
CA VAL A 21 2.75 -8.73 0.27
C VAL A 21 2.57 -10.24 0.27
N ASP A 22 3.53 -10.96 -0.30
CA ASP A 22 3.51 -12.42 -0.38
C ASP A 22 3.61 -13.06 1.02
N TRP A 23 4.52 -12.57 1.87
CA TRP A 23 4.71 -13.08 3.23
C TRP A 23 3.46 -12.92 4.11
N LEU A 24 2.78 -11.78 4.00
CA LEU A 24 1.56 -11.50 4.77
C LEU A 24 0.28 -12.08 4.15
N GLY A 25 0.37 -12.63 2.94
CA GLY A 25 -0.78 -13.16 2.20
C GLY A 25 -1.76 -12.07 1.75
N LEU A 26 -1.27 -10.85 1.52
CA LEU A 26 -2.05 -9.74 0.95
C LEU A 26 -2.40 -10.02 -0.52
N LYS A 27 -3.52 -9.47 -1.00
CA LYS A 27 -3.92 -9.56 -2.41
C LYS A 27 -3.58 -8.25 -3.11
N GLN A 28 -2.45 -8.22 -3.82
CA GLN A 28 -2.17 -7.10 -4.71
C GLN A 28 -3.18 -7.09 -5.86
N VAL A 29 -4.05 -6.08 -5.90
CA VAL A 29 -5.11 -5.92 -6.91
C VAL A 29 -4.80 -4.85 -7.96
N GLY A 30 -3.68 -4.16 -7.83
CA GLY A 30 -3.20 -3.20 -8.82
C GLY A 30 -1.89 -2.52 -8.44
N THR A 31 -1.32 -1.77 -9.39
CA THR A 31 -0.14 -0.91 -9.20
C THR A 31 -0.45 0.51 -9.67
N LEU A 32 0.01 1.54 -8.96
CA LEU A 32 -0.16 2.93 -9.40
C LEU A 32 0.71 3.21 -10.63
N GLU A 33 1.92 2.67 -10.68
CA GLU A 33 2.69 2.63 -11.91
C GLU A 33 2.07 1.59 -12.87
N PRO A 34 1.74 1.96 -14.12
CA PRO A 34 1.25 0.98 -15.10
C PRO A 34 2.34 -0.04 -15.48
N LYS A 35 3.61 0.36 -15.39
CA LYS A 35 4.80 -0.47 -15.60
C LYS A 35 5.94 0.05 -14.73
N PRO A 36 6.90 -0.80 -14.32
CA PRO A 36 8.05 -0.37 -13.53
C PRO A 36 8.74 0.86 -14.10
N GLY A 37 8.82 1.93 -13.30
CA GLY A 37 9.49 3.19 -13.65
C GLY A 37 8.73 4.09 -14.63
N ILE A 38 7.49 3.75 -14.97
CA ILE A 38 6.59 4.63 -15.74
C ILE A 38 5.66 5.35 -14.76
N PRO A 39 5.70 6.69 -14.68
CA PRO A 39 4.86 7.43 -13.75
C PRO A 39 3.36 7.15 -13.96
N PRO A 40 2.55 7.19 -12.89
CA PRO A 40 1.10 7.08 -12.99
C PRO A 40 0.51 8.15 -13.91
N THR A 41 -0.46 7.77 -14.74
CA THR A 41 -1.25 8.71 -15.55
C THR A 41 -2.70 8.73 -15.05
N THR A 42 -3.40 9.85 -15.25
CA THR A 42 -4.82 9.95 -14.91
C THR A 42 -5.65 8.84 -15.55
N SER A 43 -5.41 8.53 -16.82
CA SER A 43 -6.13 7.46 -17.54
C SER A 43 -5.90 6.08 -16.93
N HIS A 44 -4.68 5.79 -16.47
CA HIS A 44 -4.38 4.55 -15.76
C HIS A 44 -5.10 4.49 -14.41
N LEU A 45 -5.02 5.56 -13.62
CA LEU A 45 -5.70 5.63 -12.32
C LEU A 45 -7.23 5.53 -12.45
N GLU A 46 -7.83 6.11 -13.49
CA GLU A 46 -9.25 5.94 -13.80
C GLU A 46 -9.61 4.49 -14.16
N SER A 47 -8.74 3.78 -14.89
CA SER A 47 -8.94 2.36 -15.19
C SER A 47 -8.92 1.49 -13.92
N LEU A 48 -8.08 1.84 -12.95
CA LEU A 48 -8.06 1.19 -11.64
C LEU A 48 -9.36 1.45 -10.87
N LEU A 49 -9.90 2.67 -10.90
CA LEU A 49 -11.20 2.97 -10.28
C LEU A 49 -12.33 2.11 -10.84
N LEU A 50 -12.35 1.90 -12.16
CA LEU A 50 -13.34 1.02 -12.79
C LEU A 50 -13.18 -0.43 -12.31
N LEU A 51 -11.95 -0.92 -12.16
CA LEU A 51 -11.65 -2.24 -11.62
C LEU A 51 -12.10 -2.41 -10.15
N PHE A 52 -12.07 -1.32 -9.38
CA PHE A 52 -12.36 -1.31 -7.94
C PHE A 52 -13.81 -1.04 -7.57
N LYS A 53 -14.69 -0.83 -8.56
CA LYS A 53 -16.08 -0.42 -8.36
C LYS A 53 -16.85 -1.27 -7.35
N ASP A 54 -16.72 -2.60 -7.43
CA ASP A 54 -17.46 -3.53 -6.57
C ASP A 54 -16.66 -4.00 -5.35
N ALA A 55 -15.34 -3.81 -5.39
CA ALA A 55 -14.43 -4.28 -4.35
C ALA A 55 -13.20 -3.36 -4.27
N PRO A 56 -13.29 -2.22 -3.55
CA PRO A 56 -12.17 -1.32 -3.39
C PRO A 56 -11.00 -2.01 -2.66
N PRO A 57 -9.76 -1.54 -2.86
CA PRO A 57 -8.65 -1.98 -2.01
C PRO A 57 -8.91 -1.54 -0.56
N GLN A 58 -8.39 -2.26 0.41
CA GLN A 58 -8.41 -1.82 1.81
C GLN A 58 -7.37 -0.74 2.08
N PHE A 59 -6.27 -0.71 1.33
CA PHE A 59 -5.27 0.35 1.43
C PHE A 59 -4.36 0.42 0.19
N ILE A 60 -3.72 1.57 0.04
CA ILE A 60 -2.79 1.89 -1.06
C ILE A 60 -1.41 2.11 -0.43
N LEU A 61 -0.41 1.31 -0.80
CA LEU A 61 0.92 1.32 -0.20
C LEU A 61 1.91 2.13 -1.03
N ARG A 62 2.71 2.96 -0.36
CA ARG A 62 3.87 3.64 -0.96
C ARG A 62 5.08 3.63 -0.03
N THR A 63 6.26 3.78 -0.62
CA THR A 63 7.50 4.05 0.09
C THR A 63 7.65 5.56 0.36
N PRO A 64 8.63 5.99 1.19
CA PRO A 64 8.95 7.41 1.37
C PRO A 64 9.59 8.05 0.14
N TYR A 65 10.01 7.26 -0.84
CA TYR A 65 10.65 7.73 -2.08
C TYR A 65 9.66 7.92 -3.22
N ASP A 66 8.45 7.37 -3.10
CA ASP A 66 7.41 7.46 -4.11
C ASP A 66 6.63 8.79 -4.00
N PRO A 67 6.27 9.44 -5.12
CA PRO A 67 5.38 10.60 -5.11
C PRO A 67 4.00 10.29 -4.51
N GLU A 68 3.45 11.22 -3.73
CA GLU A 68 2.20 10.99 -3.01
C GLU A 68 0.93 11.18 -3.86
N ASP A 69 0.96 12.07 -4.85
CA ASP A 69 -0.20 12.53 -5.63
C ASP A 69 -1.11 11.40 -6.12
N ALA A 70 -0.53 10.36 -6.74
CA ALA A 70 -1.30 9.24 -7.29
C ALA A 70 -1.99 8.41 -6.20
N SER A 71 -1.29 8.18 -5.08
CA SER A 71 -1.82 7.42 -3.95
C SER A 71 -2.93 8.18 -3.23
N GLU A 72 -2.77 9.49 -3.03
CA GLU A 72 -3.78 10.34 -2.42
C GLU A 72 -5.01 10.51 -3.30
N TRP A 73 -4.80 10.69 -4.61
CA TRP A 73 -5.88 10.82 -5.56
C TRP A 73 -6.75 9.57 -5.55
N LEU A 74 -6.13 8.38 -5.62
CA LEU A 74 -6.86 7.12 -5.61
C LEU A 74 -7.53 6.89 -4.24
N ALA A 75 -6.87 7.25 -3.15
CA ALA A 75 -7.43 7.18 -1.80
C ALA A 75 -8.73 7.99 -1.68
N LYS A 76 -8.72 9.25 -2.12
CA LYS A 76 -9.90 10.13 -2.11
C LYS A 76 -11.07 9.57 -2.92
N LYS A 77 -10.78 8.83 -4.00
CA LYS A 77 -11.80 8.28 -4.91
C LYS A 77 -12.36 6.92 -4.45
N THR A 78 -11.55 6.13 -3.74
CA THR A 78 -11.92 4.78 -3.29
C THR A 78 -12.39 4.75 -1.83
N GLY A 79 -12.06 5.78 -1.04
CA GLY A 79 -12.23 5.76 0.42
C GLY A 79 -11.14 4.96 1.14
N SER A 80 -10.20 4.35 0.40
CA SER A 80 -9.12 3.55 0.95
C SER A 80 -7.98 4.44 1.44
N PRO A 81 -7.40 4.23 2.63
CA PRO A 81 -6.26 5.02 3.08
C PRO A 81 -5.01 4.77 2.23
N ALA A 82 -4.30 5.86 1.91
CA ALA A 82 -2.93 5.79 1.42
C ALA A 82 -1.96 5.66 2.61
N LEU A 83 -1.21 4.56 2.66
CA LEU A 83 -0.28 4.22 3.72
C LEU A 83 1.16 4.41 3.23
N LEU A 84 1.91 5.20 4.00
CA LEU A 84 3.36 5.32 3.85
C LEU A 84 4.04 4.29 4.75
N LEU A 85 4.78 3.35 4.16
CA LEU A 85 5.58 2.37 4.91
C LEU A 85 7.05 2.81 4.95
N PRO A 86 7.78 2.53 6.04
CA PRO A 86 9.18 2.98 6.22
C PRO A 86 10.17 2.43 5.19
N PHE A 87 9.91 1.24 4.62
CA PHE A 87 10.69 0.55 3.58
C PHE A 87 12.13 0.14 3.96
N THR A 88 12.86 0.92 4.76
CA THR A 88 14.22 0.64 5.22
C THR A 88 14.41 1.08 6.68
N VAL A 89 15.45 0.57 7.34
CA VAL A 89 15.92 1.09 8.63
C VAL A 89 16.20 2.59 8.51
N GLY A 90 15.70 3.36 9.47
CA GLY A 90 15.70 4.83 9.45
C GLY A 90 14.58 5.45 8.60
N GLY A 91 13.70 4.64 8.00
CA GLY A 91 12.60 5.12 7.15
C GLY A 91 11.48 5.86 7.91
N ASN A 92 11.43 5.69 9.23
CA ASN A 92 10.68 6.52 10.17
C ASN A 92 11.31 6.43 11.57
N ASP A 93 10.81 7.23 12.52
CA ASP A 93 11.32 7.29 13.89
C ASP A 93 11.27 5.95 14.64
N GLN A 94 10.32 5.08 14.30
CA GLN A 94 10.14 3.77 14.94
C GLN A 94 11.01 2.67 14.31
N SER A 95 11.59 2.90 13.13
CA SER A 95 12.37 1.91 12.38
C SER A 95 13.87 2.07 12.62
N GLY A 96 14.31 2.21 13.88
CA GLY A 96 15.71 2.44 14.23
C GLY A 96 16.64 1.25 13.97
N ASP A 97 16.09 0.04 13.86
CA ASP A 97 16.78 -1.18 13.48
C ASP A 97 15.87 -2.07 12.62
N LEU A 98 16.35 -3.27 12.26
CA LEU A 98 15.60 -4.21 11.42
C LEU A 98 14.30 -4.68 12.08
N PHE A 99 14.29 -4.90 13.39
CA PHE A 99 13.09 -5.36 14.11
C PHE A 99 12.05 -4.24 14.17
N GLY A 100 12.48 -3.04 14.55
CA GLY A 100 11.64 -1.84 14.55
C GLY A 100 11.05 -1.53 13.17
N LEU A 101 11.79 -1.81 12.08
CA LEU A 101 11.26 -1.68 10.72
C LEU A 101 10.04 -2.59 10.48
N PHE A 102 10.14 -3.87 10.84
CA PHE A 102 9.03 -4.82 10.69
C PHE A 102 7.89 -4.51 11.66
N ASP A 103 8.19 -4.20 12.92
CA ASP A 103 7.19 -3.83 13.93
C ASP A 103 6.39 -2.60 13.48
N SER A 104 7.07 -1.55 13.01
CA SER A 104 6.43 -0.35 12.50
C SER A 104 5.56 -0.64 11.27
N THR A 105 6.10 -1.43 10.33
CA THR A 105 5.36 -1.84 9.12
C THR A 105 4.09 -2.61 9.46
N LEU A 106 4.18 -3.61 10.34
CA LEU A 106 3.04 -4.42 10.78
C LEU A 106 2.00 -3.57 11.52
N ALA A 107 2.44 -2.71 12.44
CA ALA A 107 1.55 -1.85 13.21
C ALA A 107 0.73 -0.89 12.30
N ILE A 108 1.35 -0.33 11.26
CA ILE A 108 0.66 0.53 10.28
C ILE A 108 -0.41 -0.27 9.52
N LEU A 109 -0.06 -1.47 9.03
CA LEU A 109 -0.97 -2.32 8.26
C LEU A 109 -2.14 -2.83 9.12
N GLU A 110 -1.87 -3.33 10.32
CA GLU A 110 -2.88 -3.90 11.22
C GLU A 110 -3.88 -2.84 11.69
N LYS A 111 -3.39 -1.61 11.95
CA LYS A 111 -4.26 -0.47 12.25
C LYS A 111 -5.19 -0.15 11.08
N ALA A 112 -4.68 -0.16 9.84
CA ALA A 112 -5.47 0.15 8.66
C ALA A 112 -6.56 -0.89 8.38
N VAL A 113 -6.32 -2.17 8.65
CA VAL A 113 -7.37 -3.20 8.51
C VAL A 113 -8.46 -3.04 9.57
N THR A 114 -8.08 -2.74 10.82
CA THR A 114 -9.04 -2.61 11.93
C THR A 114 -9.97 -1.40 11.77
N GLN A 115 -9.56 -0.37 11.03
CA GLN A 115 -10.36 0.84 10.78
C GLN A 115 -11.29 0.72 9.56
N ASN A 116 -11.11 -0.30 8.72
CA ASN A 116 -11.85 -0.51 7.47
C ASN A 116 -12.69 -1.80 7.45
N GLY A 117 -12.75 -2.53 8.57
CA GLY A 117 -13.64 -3.68 8.78
C GLY A 117 -14.74 -3.35 9.77
#